data_AF-A0A9Q3GUC7-F1
#
_entry.id   AF-A0A9Q3GUC7-F1
#
_cell.length_a   1.000
_cell.length_b   1.000
_cell.length_c   1.000
_cell.angle_alpha   90.00
_cell.angle_beta   90.00
_cell.angle_gamma   90.00
#
_symmetry.space_group_name_H-M   'P 1'
#
loop_
_entity.id
_entity.type
_entity.pdbx_description
1 polymer ?
#
loop_
_entity_poly.entity_id
_entity_poly.type
_entity_poly.pdbx_seq_one_letter_code
_entity_poly.pdbx_strand_id
1 'polypeptide(L)'
;MYQISTHDPLEELLNEFREGKFSTNLTSKQKLSLLKILRKNRPAFSIGEEPLRKIRGHDIELYIDVERPYPPILRRPPYLESLETRKEISKHINELL
;
A
#
# COMPACT_ATOMS: atom_id res chain seq x y z
N MET A 1 -16.38 -29.06 10.11
CA MET A 1 -15.72 -29.13 11.43
C MET A 1 -14.68 -28.02 11.47
N TYR A 2 -14.95 -26.92 12.16
CA TYR A 2 -13.95 -25.87 12.35
C TYR A 2 -13.00 -26.33 13.45
N GLN A 3 -11.75 -26.63 13.08
CA GLN A 3 -10.68 -26.85 14.06
C GLN A 3 -10.43 -25.51 14.75
N ILE A 4 -10.90 -25.39 16.00
CA ILE A 4 -10.56 -24.28 16.87
C ILE A 4 -9.13 -24.54 17.32
N SER A 5 -8.17 -23.96 16.59
CA SER A 5 -6.77 -23.94 16.97
C SER A 5 -6.66 -23.32 18.36
N THR A 6 -6.12 -24.07 19.32
CA THR A 6 -5.73 -23.63 20.66
C THR A 6 -4.47 -22.78 20.59
N HIS A 7 -4.44 -21.76 19.73
CA HIS A 7 -3.30 -20.86 19.62
C HIS A 7 -3.54 -19.64 20.50
N ASP A 8 -2.60 -19.34 21.40
CA ASP A 8 -2.64 -18.13 22.21
C ASP A 8 -2.68 -16.90 21.28
N PRO A 9 -3.71 -16.03 21.36
CA PRO A 9 -3.82 -14.82 20.54
C PRO A 9 -2.59 -13.90 20.63
N LEU A 10 -1.81 -14.04 21.70
CA LEU A 10 -0.56 -13.30 21.91
C LEU A 10 0.58 -13.80 21.01
N GLU A 11 0.69 -15.10 20.80
CA GLU A 11 1.73 -15.67 19.93
C GLU A 11 1.46 -15.33 18.47
N GLU A 12 0.20 -15.33 18.05
CA GLU A 12 -0.20 -14.94 16.70
C GLU A 12 0.16 -13.46 16.44
N LEU A 13 -0.14 -12.57 17.39
CA LEU A 13 0.23 -11.15 17.34
C LEU A 13 1.75 -10.93 17.31
N LEU A 14 2.50 -11.65 18.12
CA LEU A 14 3.96 -11.53 18.13
C LEU A 14 4.59 -12.05 16.82
N ASN A 15 4.01 -13.10 16.25
CA ASN A 15 4.43 -13.66 14.96
C ASN A 15 4.12 -12.69 13.80
N GLU A 16 2.95 -12.04 13.85
CA GLU A 16 2.47 -11.05 12.87
C GLU A 16 3.37 -9.81 12.80
N PHE A 17 3.91 -9.35 13.93
CA PHE A 17 4.78 -8.16 14.01
C PHE A 17 6.27 -8.49 14.24
N ARG A 18 6.72 -9.67 13.81
CA ARG A 18 8.07 -10.20 14.07
C ARG A 18 9.22 -9.28 13.63
N GLU A 19 9.02 -8.54 12.55
CA GLU A 19 10.01 -7.62 12.00
C GLU A 19 10.01 -6.24 12.70
N GLY A 20 9.02 -5.98 13.55
CA GLY A 20 8.85 -4.73 14.27
C GLY A 20 9.83 -4.59 15.45
N LYS A 21 10.61 -3.50 15.45
CA LYS A 21 11.45 -3.13 16.60
C LYS A 21 10.65 -2.27 17.58
N PHE A 22 10.48 -2.76 18.81
CA PHE A 22 9.92 -1.96 19.89
C PHE A 22 11.03 -1.16 20.59
N SER A 23 10.68 0.03 21.08
CA SER A 23 11.57 0.78 21.98
C SER A 23 11.93 -0.06 23.22
N THR A 24 13.19 0.07 23.66
CA THR A 24 13.71 -0.55 24.89
C THR A 24 13.05 -0.01 26.15
N ASN A 25 12.45 1.19 26.10
CA ASN A 25 11.82 1.84 27.23
C ASN A 25 10.40 1.33 27.53
N LEU A 26 9.85 0.46 26.67
CA LEU A 26 8.50 -0.07 26.82
C LEU A 26 8.50 -1.33 27.68
N THR A 27 7.66 -1.33 28.71
CA THR A 27 7.37 -2.54 29.49
C THR A 27 6.58 -3.55 28.66
N SER A 28 6.63 -4.83 29.05
CA SER A 28 5.91 -5.92 28.35
C SER A 28 4.41 -5.63 28.26
N LYS A 29 3.79 -5.06 29.30
CA LYS A 29 2.37 -4.68 29.30
C LYS A 29 2.05 -3.60 28.26
N GLN A 30 2.93 -2.60 28.09
CA GLN A 30 2.75 -1.54 27.11
C GLN A 30 2.90 -2.05 25.67
N LYS A 31 3.87 -2.93 25.42
CA LYS A 31 4.04 -3.59 24.11
C LYS A 31 2.79 -4.37 23.71
N LEU A 32 2.22 -5.12 24.65
CA LEU A 32 0.98 -5.85 24.43
C LEU A 32 -0.21 -4.93 24.14
N SER A 33 -0.33 -3.83 24.89
CA SER A 33 -1.36 -2.81 24.64
C SER A 33 -1.23 -2.22 23.23
N LEU A 34 0.00 -1.88 22.83
CA LEU A 34 0.31 -1.34 21.50
C LEU A 34 -0.05 -2.32 20.38
N LEU A 35 0.36 -3.59 20.51
CA LEU A 35 0.04 -4.65 19.54
C LEU A 35 -1.47 -4.82 19.35
N LYS A 36 -2.25 -4.77 20.44
CA LYS A 36 -3.71 -4.82 20.37
C LYS A 36 -4.29 -3.63 19.60
N ILE A 37 -3.75 -2.43 19.80
CA ILE A 37 -4.19 -1.21 19.09
C ILE A 37 -3.84 -1.32 17.59
N LEU A 38 -2.63 -1.78 17.26
CA LEU A 38 -2.19 -1.94 15.88
C LEU A 38 -3.07 -2.95 15.14
N ARG A 39 -3.35 -4.12 15.73
CA ARG A 39 -4.26 -5.11 15.13
C ARG A 39 -5.69 -4.59 15.00
N LYS A 40 -6.21 -3.89 16.00
CA LYS A 40 -7.54 -3.26 15.94
C LYS A 40 -7.65 -2.26 14.79
N ASN A 41 -6.58 -1.51 14.52
CA ASN A 41 -6.52 -0.50 13.46
C ASN A 41 -5.78 -0.98 12.21
N ARG A 42 -5.58 -2.30 12.04
CA ARG A 42 -4.91 -2.88 10.87
C ARG A 42 -5.37 -2.30 9.52
N PRO A 43 -6.69 -2.10 9.25
CA PRO A 43 -7.13 -1.56 7.96
C PRO A 43 -6.79 -0.08 7.75
N ALA A 44 -6.33 0.64 8.77
CA ALA A 44 -5.87 2.03 8.65
C ALA A 44 -4.41 2.11 8.20
N PHE A 45 -3.66 1.01 8.24
CA PHE A 45 -2.27 0.96 7.81
C PHE A 45 -2.19 0.33 6.41
N SER A 46 -1.40 0.95 5.53
CA SER A 46 -1.06 0.34 4.25
C SER A 46 -0.04 -0.76 4.49
N ILE A 47 -0.51 -2.00 4.53
CA ILE A 47 0.36 -3.19 4.44
C ILE A 47 0.60 -3.37 2.95
N GLY A 48 1.86 -3.57 2.52
CA GLY A 48 2.25 -3.60 1.10
C GLY A 48 1.53 -4.63 0.21
N GLU A 49 0.70 -5.48 0.79
CA GLU A 49 -0.12 -6.48 0.10
C GLU A 49 -1.53 -5.98 -0.25
N GLU A 50 -2.01 -4.89 0.37
CA GLU A 50 -3.34 -4.32 0.07
C GLU A 50 -3.23 -3.20 -0.97
N PRO A 51 -4.04 -3.23 -2.06
CA PRO A 51 -4.05 -2.15 -3.03
C PRO A 51 -4.56 -0.86 -2.36
N LEU A 52 -4.00 0.27 -2.79
CA LEU A 52 -4.49 1.58 -2.36
C LEU A 52 -5.97 1.72 -2.73
N ARG A 53 -6.84 1.75 -1.72
CA ARG A 53 -8.28 1.81 -1.94
C ARG A 53 -8.68 3.21 -2.38
N LYS A 54 -9.61 3.28 -3.34
CA LYS A 54 -10.24 4.53 -3.76
C LYS A 54 -10.89 5.22 -2.56
N ILE A 55 -10.46 6.44 -2.25
CA ILE A 55 -11.15 7.31 -1.29
C ILE A 55 -12.46 7.73 -1.95
N ARG A 56 -13.59 7.39 -1.33
CA ARG A 56 -14.92 7.78 -1.82
C ARG A 56 -15.02 9.31 -1.85
N GLY A 57 -15.45 9.88 -2.97
CA GLY A 57 -15.68 11.32 -3.12
C GLY A 57 -14.48 12.16 -3.57
N HIS A 58 -13.34 11.53 -3.91
CA HIS A 58 -12.21 12.22 -4.55
C HIS A 58 -12.13 11.91 -6.05
N ASP A 59 -13.29 11.89 -6.71
CA ASP A 59 -13.35 11.79 -8.17
C ASP A 59 -13.01 13.16 -8.76
N ILE A 60 -12.08 13.18 -9.70
CA ILE A 60 -11.65 14.42 -10.37
C ILE A 60 -12.36 14.48 -11.72
N GLU A 61 -13.17 15.51 -11.92
CA GLU A 61 -13.70 15.85 -13.25
C GLU A 61 -12.68 16.71 -13.99
N LEU A 62 -12.05 16.12 -15.01
CA LEU A 62 -11.11 16.82 -15.88
C LEU A 62 -11.83 17.20 -17.18
N TYR A 63 -12.04 18.50 -17.38
CA TYR A 63 -12.51 19.05 -18.64
C TYR A 63 -11.29 19.46 -19.47
N ILE A 64 -11.05 18.75 -20.57
CA ILE A 64 -10.03 19.12 -21.56
C ILE A 64 -10.76 19.85 -22.68
N ASP A 65 -10.36 21.10 -22.95
CA ASP A 65 -10.77 21.81 -24.15
C ASP A 65 -10.13 21.13 -25.37
N VAL A 66 -10.82 20.10 -25.89
CA VAL A 66 -10.41 19.31 -27.06
C VAL A 66 -10.80 19.97 -28.38
N GLU A 67 -10.92 21.29 -28.39
CA GLU A 67 -11.09 22.01 -29.64
C GLU A 67 -9.83 21.84 -30.49
N ARG A 68 -10.03 21.39 -31.73
CA ARG A 68 -8.92 21.31 -32.68
C ARG A 68 -8.45 22.74 -32.97
N PRO A 69 -7.14 22.98 -33.05
CA PRO A 69 -6.03 22.02 -33.00
C PRO A 69 -5.59 21.64 -31.57
N TYR A 70 -5.43 20.33 -31.29
CA TYR A 70 -4.84 19.85 -30.02
C TYR A 70 -3.50 20.53 -29.71
N PRO A 71 -3.18 20.79 -28.43
CA PRO A 71 -1.89 21.31 -28.02
C PRO A 71 -0.72 20.53 -28.66
N PRO A 72 0.27 21.21 -29.29
CA PRO A 72 1.39 20.54 -29.96
C PRO A 72 2.15 19.55 -29.06
N ILE A 73 2.16 19.78 -27.74
CA ILE A 73 2.82 18.90 -26.77
C ILE A 73 2.18 17.50 -26.71
N LEU A 74 0.87 17.39 -26.89
CA LEU A 74 0.15 16.12 -26.88
C LEU A 74 0.33 15.33 -28.18
N ARG A 75 0.89 15.94 -29.22
CA ARG A 75 1.15 15.30 -30.52
C ARG A 75 2.54 14.69 -30.61
N ARG A 76 3.42 14.97 -29.64
CA ARG A 76 4.80 14.48 -29.66
C ARG A 76 4.80 13.00 -29.27
N PRO A 77 5.60 12.16 -29.95
CA PRO A 77 5.82 10.80 -29.47
C PRO A 77 6.46 10.85 -28.07
N PRO A 78 6.24 9.81 -27.24
CA PRO A 78 6.95 9.69 -25.98
C PRO A 78 8.47 9.71 -26.23
N TYR A 79 9.20 10.25 -25.27
CA TYR A 79 10.65 10.33 -25.36
C TYR A 79 11.26 8.91 -25.42
N LEU A 80 12.39 8.78 -26.13
CA LEU A 80 13.09 7.51 -26.23
C LEU A 80 13.69 7.14 -24.87
N GLU A 81 13.37 5.96 -24.38
CA GLU A 81 13.91 5.43 -23.13
C GLU A 81 14.94 4.32 -23.41
N SER A 82 15.88 4.14 -22.46
CA SER A 82 16.82 3.03 -22.54
C SER A 82 16.13 1.69 -22.27
N LEU A 83 16.71 0.58 -22.75
CA LEU A 83 16.16 -0.76 -22.49
C LEU A 83 16.13 -1.11 -21.00
N GLU A 84 17.10 -0.61 -20.22
CA GLU A 84 17.16 -0.82 -18.78
C GLU A 84 16.05 -0.04 -18.08
N THR A 85 15.91 1.24 -18.43
CA THR A 85 14.84 2.12 -17.92
C THR A 85 13.46 1.52 -18.20
N ARG A 86 13.23 1.06 -19.43
CA ARG A 86 11.97 0.42 -19.83
C ARG A 86 11.66 -0.82 -18.99
N LYS A 87 12.67 -1.66 -18.72
CA LYS A 87 12.49 -2.88 -17.90
C LYS A 87 12.08 -2.54 -16.48
N GLU A 88 12.74 -1.58 -15.84
CA GLU A 88 12.42 -1.17 -14.47
C GLU A 88 11.04 -0.49 -14.38
N ILE A 89 10.71 0.39 -15.33
CA ILE A 89 9.38 1.02 -15.38
C ILE A 89 8.29 -0.03 -15.59
N SER A 90 8.53 -1.01 -16.46
CA SER A 90 7.54 -2.07 -16.74
C SER A 90 7.16 -2.89 -15.50
N LYS A 91 8.10 -3.09 -14.54
CA LYS A 91 7.78 -3.78 -13.28
C LYS A 91 6.72 -3.02 -12.49
N HIS A 92 6.90 -1.71 -12.33
CA HIS A 92 6.00 -0.84 -11.59
C HIS A 92 4.66 -0.64 -12.30
N ILE A 93 4.66 -0.58 -13.64
CA ILE A 93 3.40 -0.53 -14.42
C ILE A 93 2.54 -1.75 -14.12
N ASN A 94 3.14 -2.94 -14.07
CA ASN A 94 2.40 -4.18 -13.79
C ASN A 94 1.86 -4.24 -12.36
N GLU A 95 2.44 -3.52 -11.40
CA GLU A 95 1.92 -3.43 -10.03
C GLU A 95 0.69 -2.50 -9.94
N LEU A 96 0.52 -1.60 -10.90
CA LEU A 96 -0.55 -0.60 -10.93
C LEU A 96 -1.76 -0.99 -11.81
N LEU A 97 -1.61 -2.04 -12.64
CA LEU A 97 -2.66 -2.60 -13.52
C LEU A 97 -3.39 -3.76 -12.84
#